data_AF-A0A3S9MYQ1-F1
#
_entry.id   AF-A0A3S9MYQ1-F1
#
_cell.length_a   1.000
_cell.length_b   1.000
_cell.length_c   1.000
_cell.angle_alpha   90.00
_cell.angle_beta   90.00
_cell.angle_gamma   90.00
#
_symmetry.space_group_name_H-M   'P 1'
#
loop_
_entity.id
_entity.type
_entity.pdbx_description
1 polymer ?
#
loop_
_entity_poly.entity_id
_entity_poly.type
_entity_poly.pdbx_seq_one_letter_code
_entity_poly.pdbx_strand_id
1 'polypeptide(L)'
;MGLDSVELLMSVEDKFGIRIEDSEAEKIYTVQNFVDCVYSKIITNPNEKCLTQIVFYRIRKAFRNLNLTEKEIKPETKISELLTQTELKENWHLLKTEIGLDLPELVALDFNPELGSHVKIFGIKTIKRTTPVSSGTLRELVDWTIALNQEKLIDIEKITDKYVVERIVIGIINKNLGIPISEIKLEHSITNDLGID
;
A
#
# COMPACT_ATOMS: atom_id res chain seq x y z
N MET A 1 -24.15 3.10 -5.21
CA MET A 1 -22.90 3.70 -4.71
C MET A 1 -23.30 4.90 -3.87
N GLY A 2 -22.83 4.95 -2.64
CA GLY A 2 -22.88 6.09 -1.75
C GLY A 2 -21.78 7.08 -2.07
N LEU A 3 -21.65 8.10 -1.23
CA LEU A 3 -20.80 9.26 -1.51
C LEU A 3 -19.31 8.86 -1.54
N ASP A 4 -18.87 8.01 -0.60
CA ASP A 4 -17.48 7.57 -0.49
C ASP A 4 -17.05 6.76 -1.73
N SER A 5 -17.95 5.90 -2.24
CA SER A 5 -17.73 5.16 -3.48
C SER A 5 -17.59 6.08 -4.70
N VAL A 6 -18.41 7.13 -4.78
CA VAL A 6 -18.36 8.11 -5.88
C VAL A 6 -17.08 8.94 -5.81
N GLU A 7 -16.71 9.42 -4.62
CA GLU A 7 -15.47 10.19 -4.42
C GLU A 7 -14.22 9.36 -4.76
N LEU A 8 -14.20 8.09 -4.37
CA LEU A 8 -13.14 7.16 -4.74
C LEU A 8 -13.08 6.96 -6.25
N LEU A 9 -14.24 6.76 -6.90
CA LEU A 9 -14.32 6.61 -8.36
C LEU A 9 -13.75 7.82 -9.08
N MET A 10 -14.21 9.02 -8.70
CA MET A 10 -13.74 10.28 -9.29
C MET A 10 -12.23 10.48 -9.09
N SER A 11 -11.72 10.18 -7.89
CA SER A 11 -10.28 10.29 -7.61
C SER A 11 -9.42 9.38 -8.49
N VAL A 12 -9.92 8.19 -8.81
CA VAL A 12 -9.26 7.27 -9.75
C VAL A 12 -9.37 7.77 -11.19
N GLU A 13 -10.56 8.19 -11.63
CA GLU A 13 -10.75 8.78 -12.97
C GLU A 13 -9.80 9.95 -13.20
N ASP A 14 -9.75 10.90 -12.27
CA ASP A 14 -8.88 12.08 -12.33
C ASP A 14 -7.40 11.69 -12.35
N LYS A 15 -6.99 10.72 -11.52
CA LYS A 15 -5.59 10.29 -11.45
C LYS A 15 -5.10 9.66 -12.75
N PHE A 16 -5.94 8.87 -13.41
CA PHE A 16 -5.57 8.16 -14.64
C PHE A 16 -5.97 8.90 -15.92
N GLY A 17 -6.75 9.98 -15.83
CA GLY A 17 -7.28 10.70 -16.98
C GLY A 17 -8.23 9.86 -17.83
N ILE A 18 -9.03 8.99 -17.17
CA ILE A 18 -9.97 8.07 -17.82
C ILE A 18 -11.41 8.37 -17.43
N ARG A 19 -12.37 7.80 -18.17
CA ARG A 19 -13.78 7.74 -17.81
C ARG A 19 -14.20 6.30 -17.53
N ILE A 20 -14.84 6.08 -16.38
CA ILE A 20 -15.50 4.82 -16.02
C ILE A 20 -16.99 5.05 -16.10
N GLU A 21 -17.65 4.38 -17.04
CA GLU A 21 -19.08 4.50 -17.25
C GLU A 21 -19.85 3.83 -16.09
N ASP A 22 -21.07 4.28 -15.83
CA ASP A 22 -21.89 3.75 -14.73
C ASP A 22 -22.03 2.21 -14.80
N SER A 23 -22.22 1.66 -16.01
CA SER A 23 -22.32 0.21 -16.23
C SER A 23 -21.03 -0.58 -15.97
N GLU A 24 -19.87 0.08 -15.99
CA GLU A 24 -18.59 -0.49 -15.60
C GLU A 24 -18.40 -0.37 -14.10
N ALA A 25 -18.73 0.80 -13.54
CA ALA A 25 -18.68 1.09 -12.12
C ALA A 25 -19.55 0.08 -11.33
N GLU A 26 -20.75 -0.24 -11.82
CA GLU A 26 -21.64 -1.27 -11.24
C GLU A 26 -21.02 -2.68 -11.13
N LYS A 27 -19.91 -2.94 -11.84
CA LYS A 27 -19.18 -4.22 -11.81
C LYS A 27 -17.97 -4.19 -10.88
N ILE A 28 -17.68 -3.04 -10.25
CA ILE A 28 -16.55 -2.89 -9.33
C ILE A 28 -16.99 -3.32 -7.92
N TYR A 29 -16.81 -4.60 -7.62
CA TYR A 29 -17.16 -5.17 -6.30
C TYR A 29 -15.95 -5.30 -5.38
N THR A 30 -14.77 -5.55 -5.93
CA THR A 30 -13.51 -5.71 -5.20
C THR A 30 -12.45 -4.72 -5.67
N VAL A 31 -11.38 -4.55 -4.87
CA VAL A 31 -10.20 -3.78 -5.27
C VAL A 31 -9.62 -4.33 -6.58
N GLN A 32 -9.58 -5.64 -6.75
CA GLN A 32 -9.14 -6.28 -7.99
C GLN A 32 -10.00 -5.85 -9.19
N ASN A 33 -11.34 -5.84 -9.06
CA ASN A 33 -12.21 -5.41 -10.16
C ASN A 33 -11.96 -3.96 -10.54
N PHE A 34 -11.66 -3.12 -9.56
CA PHE A 34 -11.33 -1.72 -9.80
C PHE A 34 -10.03 -1.60 -10.60
N VAL A 35 -8.97 -2.27 -10.13
CA VAL A 35 -7.68 -2.33 -10.83
C VAL A 35 -7.86 -2.84 -12.26
N ASP A 36 -8.65 -3.90 -12.46
CA ASP A 36 -8.89 -4.50 -13.77
C ASP A 36 -9.58 -3.54 -14.72
N CYS A 37 -10.61 -2.83 -14.22
CA CYS A 37 -11.32 -1.81 -14.97
C CYS A 37 -10.38 -0.70 -15.42
N VAL A 38 -9.58 -0.14 -14.51
CA VAL A 38 -8.60 0.92 -14.81
C VAL A 38 -7.56 0.41 -15.81
N TYR A 39 -6.98 -0.77 -15.56
CA TYR A 39 -5.94 -1.34 -16.40
C TYR A 39 -6.40 -1.57 -17.84
N SER A 40 -7.68 -1.92 -18.04
CA SER A 40 -8.26 -2.09 -19.37
C SER A 40 -8.39 -0.80 -20.20
N LYS A 41 -8.25 0.37 -19.55
CA LYS A 41 -8.46 1.70 -20.16
C LYS A 41 -7.17 2.49 -20.39
N ILE A 42 -6.02 1.95 -19.99
CA ILE A 42 -4.72 2.64 -20.11
C ILE A 42 -3.78 1.91 -21.07
N ILE A 43 -2.79 2.63 -21.56
CA ILE A 43 -1.69 2.08 -22.36
C ILE A 43 -0.49 1.84 -21.44
N THR A 44 0.21 0.72 -21.61
CA THR A 44 1.40 0.39 -20.83
C THR A 44 2.69 0.53 -21.63
N ASN A 45 3.78 0.83 -20.91
CA ASN A 45 5.13 0.99 -21.42
C ASN A 45 6.07 -0.02 -20.72
N PRO A 46 6.16 -1.28 -21.18
CA PRO A 46 6.81 -2.37 -20.44
C PRO A 46 8.35 -2.30 -20.42
N ASN A 47 8.96 -1.36 -21.13
CA ASN A 47 10.43 -1.28 -21.31
C ASN A 47 11.15 -0.47 -20.22
N GLU A 48 10.45 -0.12 -19.14
CA GLU A 48 11.00 0.64 -18.02
C GLU A 48 11.61 -0.25 -16.94
N LYS A 49 12.41 0.37 -16.06
CA LYS A 49 13.00 -0.33 -14.92
C LYS A 49 11.91 -0.80 -13.95
N CYS A 50 12.06 -2.01 -13.44
CA CYS A 50 11.12 -2.59 -12.49
C CYS A 50 11.08 -1.80 -11.16
N LEU A 51 9.95 -1.15 -10.89
CA LEU A 51 9.77 -0.27 -9.72
C LEU A 51 9.98 -1.01 -8.38
N THR A 52 9.50 -2.25 -8.28
CA THR A 52 9.69 -3.07 -7.08
C THR A 52 11.15 -3.30 -6.77
N GLN A 53 11.97 -3.58 -7.79
CA GLN A 53 13.42 -3.73 -7.61
C GLN A 53 14.06 -2.42 -7.17
N ILE A 54 13.71 -1.29 -7.79
CA ILE A 54 14.24 0.03 -7.42
C ILE A 54 14.00 0.31 -5.93
N VAL A 55 12.75 0.14 -5.47
CA VAL A 55 12.39 0.42 -4.08
C VAL A 55 12.99 -0.62 -3.12
N PHE A 56 13.00 -1.90 -3.49
CA PHE A 56 13.66 -2.95 -2.72
C PHE A 56 15.14 -2.65 -2.49
N TYR A 57 15.88 -2.27 -3.54
CA TYR A 57 17.30 -1.94 -3.41
C TYR A 57 17.52 -0.66 -2.60
N ARG A 58 16.62 0.33 -2.68
CA ARG A 58 16.66 1.53 -1.83
C ARG A 58 16.52 1.16 -0.35
N ILE A 59 15.52 0.35 -0.01
CA ILE A 59 15.31 -0.13 1.37
C ILE A 59 16.51 -0.97 1.83
N ARG A 60 16.95 -1.95 1.02
CA ARG A 60 18.11 -2.80 1.34
C ARG A 60 19.39 -1.98 1.57
N LYS A 61 19.60 -0.93 0.79
CA LYS A 61 20.74 -0.01 0.97
C LYS A 61 20.63 0.75 2.30
N ALA A 62 19.43 1.23 2.66
CA ALA A 62 19.22 1.92 3.93
C ALA A 62 19.50 1.02 5.14
N PHE A 63 19.04 -0.24 5.12
CA PHE A 63 19.39 -1.22 6.16
C PHE A 63 20.91 -1.38 6.35
N ARG A 64 21.67 -1.40 5.25
CA ARG A 64 23.14 -1.48 5.28
C ARG A 64 23.78 -0.21 5.79
N ASN A 65 23.34 0.96 5.31
CA ASN A 65 23.90 2.25 5.71
C ASN A 65 23.73 2.52 7.20
N LEU A 66 22.59 2.11 7.75
CA LEU A 66 22.24 2.26 9.15
C LEU A 66 22.77 1.12 10.04
N ASN A 67 23.46 0.13 9.47
CA ASN A 67 23.92 -1.09 10.16
C ASN A 67 22.80 -1.78 10.98
N LEU A 68 21.58 -1.82 10.45
CA LEU A 68 20.42 -2.37 11.17
C LEU A 68 20.45 -3.90 11.25
N THR A 69 21.18 -4.56 10.35
CA THR A 69 21.27 -6.01 10.30
C THR A 69 22.48 -6.49 9.50
N GLU A 70 23.09 -7.58 9.97
CA GLU A 70 24.13 -8.32 9.24
C GLU A 70 23.52 -9.45 8.36
N LYS A 71 22.21 -9.68 8.47
CA LYS A 71 21.54 -10.75 7.73
C LYS A 71 21.40 -10.41 6.26
N GLU A 72 21.36 -11.45 5.43
CA GLU A 72 21.01 -11.30 4.03
C GLU A 72 19.53 -10.90 3.88
N ILE A 73 19.30 -9.77 3.20
CA ILE A 73 17.96 -9.25 2.93
C ILE A 73 17.49 -9.74 1.55
N LYS A 74 16.40 -10.52 1.56
CA LYS A 74 15.67 -11.01 0.38
C LYS A 74 14.22 -10.51 0.44
N PRO A 75 13.47 -10.51 -0.68
CA PRO A 75 12.06 -10.11 -0.65
C PRO A 75 11.21 -10.92 0.36
N GLU A 76 11.53 -12.20 0.56
CA GLU A 76 10.81 -13.11 1.46
C GLU A 76 11.26 -13.00 2.93
N THR A 77 12.35 -12.27 3.21
CA THR A 77 12.81 -12.05 4.59
C THR A 77 11.75 -11.31 5.38
N LYS A 78 11.43 -11.78 6.58
CA LYS A 78 10.49 -11.09 7.47
C LYS A 78 11.13 -9.87 8.12
N ILE A 79 10.36 -8.80 8.29
CA ILE A 79 10.81 -7.57 8.95
C ILE A 79 11.26 -7.88 10.39
N SER A 80 10.52 -8.72 11.10
CA SER A 80 10.85 -9.17 12.47
C SER A 80 12.16 -9.96 12.58
N GLU A 81 12.70 -10.48 11.48
CA GLU A 81 14.03 -11.09 11.47
C GLU A 81 15.15 -10.07 11.35
N LEU A 82 14.84 -8.85 10.86
CA LEU A 82 15.79 -7.77 10.66
C LEU A 82 15.77 -6.74 11.80
N LEU A 83 14.59 -6.45 12.34
CA LEU A 83 14.38 -5.46 13.40
C LEU A 83 13.78 -6.12 14.64
N THR A 84 14.45 -5.96 15.78
CA THR A 84 13.93 -6.46 17.06
C THR A 84 12.77 -5.60 17.54
N GLN A 85 11.85 -6.19 18.30
CA GLN A 85 10.68 -5.47 18.82
C GLN A 85 11.06 -4.29 19.73
N THR A 86 12.14 -4.42 20.51
CA THR A 86 12.62 -3.40 21.45
C THR A 86 13.08 -2.12 20.74
N GLU A 87 13.73 -2.25 19.59
CA GLU A 87 14.29 -1.13 18.83
C GLU A 87 13.42 -0.75 17.63
N LEU A 88 12.32 -1.48 17.39
CA LEU A 88 11.48 -1.37 16.19
C LEU A 88 11.06 0.06 15.92
N LYS A 89 10.57 0.80 16.93
CA LYS A 89 10.09 2.18 16.74
C LYS A 89 11.19 3.11 16.26
N GLU A 90 12.37 3.04 16.89
CA GLU A 90 13.51 3.89 16.58
C GLU A 90 14.09 3.53 15.20
N ASN A 91 14.35 2.24 14.97
CA ASN A 91 14.90 1.76 13.70
C ASN A 91 13.93 1.99 12.53
N TRP A 92 12.62 1.91 12.75
CA TRP A 92 11.62 2.23 11.73
C TRP A 92 11.65 3.71 11.35
N HIS A 93 11.82 4.60 12.33
CA HIS A 93 11.97 6.04 12.08
C HIS A 93 13.28 6.35 11.34
N LEU A 94 14.39 5.73 11.75
CA LEU A 94 15.68 5.85 11.05
C LEU A 94 15.57 5.35 9.61
N LEU A 95 14.96 4.18 9.40
CA LEU A 95 14.73 3.61 8.07
C LEU A 95 13.90 4.56 7.20
N LYS A 96 12.76 5.07 7.71
CA LYS A 96 11.90 6.05 7.02
C LYS A 96 12.70 7.28 6.61
N THR A 97 13.54 7.79 7.51
CA THR A 97 14.37 8.98 7.27
C THR A 97 15.42 8.72 6.20
N GLU A 98 16.16 7.61 6.30
CA GLU A 98 17.22 7.24 5.35
C GLU A 98 16.67 6.95 3.95
N ILE A 99 15.52 6.27 3.85
CA ILE A 99 14.90 6.03 2.55
C ILE A 99 14.20 7.28 2.02
N GLY A 100 13.80 8.25 2.84
CA GLY A 100 13.08 9.45 2.39
C GLY A 100 11.73 9.16 1.72
N LEU A 101 11.06 8.08 2.14
CA LEU A 101 9.74 7.63 1.68
C LEU A 101 8.89 7.28 2.89
N ASP A 102 7.58 7.45 2.78
CA ASP A 102 6.65 7.06 3.83
C ASP A 102 6.59 5.54 3.98
N LEU A 103 6.62 5.06 5.22
CA LEU A 103 6.45 3.66 5.60
C LEU A 103 5.09 3.47 6.27
N PRO A 104 4.52 2.25 6.24
CA PRO A 104 3.30 1.95 6.96
C PRO A 104 3.45 2.27 8.46
N GLU A 105 2.38 2.81 9.04
CA GLU A 105 2.36 3.17 10.45
C GLU A 105 2.41 1.92 11.34
N LEU A 106 3.32 1.95 12.32
CA LEU A 106 3.36 1.00 13.42
C LEU A 106 2.22 1.30 14.40
N VAL A 107 1.55 0.26 14.88
CA VAL A 107 0.49 0.32 15.90
C VAL A 107 0.85 -0.52 17.11
N ALA A 108 0.01 -0.47 18.16
CA ALA A 108 0.22 -1.25 19.38
C ALA A 108 0.48 -2.75 19.12
N LEU A 109 -0.19 -3.33 18.12
CA LEU A 109 -0.01 -4.74 17.73
C LEU A 109 1.42 -5.07 17.28
N ASP A 110 2.16 -4.11 16.72
CA ASP A 110 3.56 -4.30 16.32
C ASP A 110 4.50 -4.47 17.53
N PHE A 111 4.11 -3.92 18.68
CA PHE A 111 4.88 -3.97 19.93
C PHE A 111 4.35 -5.00 20.93
N ASN A 112 3.11 -5.46 20.75
CA ASN A 112 2.54 -6.55 21.52
C ASN A 112 1.48 -7.29 20.68
N PRO A 113 1.79 -8.49 20.16
CA PRO A 113 0.86 -9.29 19.38
C PRO A 113 -0.43 -9.69 20.12
N GLU A 114 -0.43 -9.64 21.45
CA GLU A 114 -1.60 -9.95 22.28
C GLU A 114 -2.59 -8.77 22.37
N LEU A 115 -2.18 -7.56 21.97
CA LEU A 115 -3.04 -6.39 21.94
C LEU A 115 -3.77 -6.31 20.60
N GLY A 116 -5.07 -6.61 20.59
CA GLY A 116 -5.92 -6.30 19.44
C GLY A 116 -5.93 -4.79 19.18
N SER A 117 -5.61 -4.37 17.95
CA SER A 117 -5.66 -2.96 17.55
C SER A 117 -6.89 -2.68 16.69
N HIS A 118 -7.55 -1.58 17.00
CA HIS A 118 -8.79 -1.13 16.37
C HIS A 118 -8.51 0.23 15.74
N VAL A 119 -8.81 0.41 14.45
CA VAL A 119 -8.64 1.68 13.73
C VAL A 119 -10.01 2.22 13.35
N LYS A 120 -10.26 3.50 13.67
CA LYS A 120 -11.48 4.19 13.24
C LYS A 120 -11.29 4.72 11.83
N ILE A 121 -12.18 4.36 10.93
CA ILE A 121 -12.33 4.90 9.58
C ILE A 121 -13.56 5.81 9.58
N PHE A 122 -13.40 7.03 9.07
CA PHE A 122 -14.43 8.08 9.01
C PHE A 122 -15.24 8.30 10.30
N GLY A 123 -14.59 8.21 11.45
CA GLY A 123 -15.19 8.56 12.74
C GLY A 123 -16.16 7.53 13.35
N ILE A 124 -16.62 6.51 12.62
CA ILE A 124 -17.68 5.59 13.10
C ILE A 124 -17.31 4.11 12.94
N LYS A 125 -16.65 3.69 11.85
CA LYS A 125 -16.41 2.27 11.56
C LYS A 125 -15.05 1.83 12.12
N THR A 126 -15.04 0.78 12.94
CA THR A 126 -13.80 0.27 13.54
C THR A 126 -13.35 -0.98 12.80
N ILE A 127 -12.23 -0.91 12.07
CA ILE A 127 -11.59 -2.11 11.50
C ILE A 127 -10.58 -2.63 12.51
N LYS A 128 -10.65 -3.93 12.78
CA LYS A 128 -9.65 -4.63 13.57
C LYS A 128 -8.42 -4.83 12.69
N ARG A 129 -7.31 -4.19 13.03
CA ARG A 129 -6.00 -4.57 12.48
C ARG A 129 -5.68 -5.94 13.04
N THR A 130 -5.57 -6.92 12.14
CA THR A 130 -5.37 -8.32 12.54
C THR A 130 -3.90 -8.72 12.49
N THR A 131 -3.10 -7.99 11.73
CA THR A 131 -1.70 -8.37 11.46
C THR A 131 -0.78 -7.16 11.66
N PRO A 132 0.27 -7.27 12.50
CA PRO A 132 1.25 -6.21 12.65
C PRO A 132 2.07 -6.08 11.37
N VAL A 133 2.34 -4.84 10.96
CA VAL A 133 3.19 -4.52 9.80
C VAL A 133 4.56 -5.17 9.95
N SER A 134 5.10 -5.20 11.17
CA SER A 134 6.40 -5.80 11.50
C SER A 134 6.46 -7.32 11.30
N SER A 135 5.32 -8.01 11.14
CA SER A 135 5.28 -9.43 10.81
C SER A 135 5.34 -9.73 9.31
N GLY A 136 5.18 -8.70 8.47
CA GLY A 136 5.27 -8.79 7.03
C GLY A 136 6.68 -9.08 6.52
N THR A 137 6.76 -9.40 5.23
CA THR A 137 7.97 -9.61 4.45
C THR A 137 8.51 -8.30 3.88
N LEU A 138 9.77 -8.30 3.42
CA LEU A 138 10.35 -7.16 2.74
C LEU A 138 9.66 -6.84 1.40
N ARG A 139 9.09 -7.86 0.75
CA ARG A 139 8.23 -7.69 -0.43
C ARG A 139 6.98 -6.88 -0.09
N GLU A 140 6.28 -7.25 0.97
CA GLU A 140 5.09 -6.52 1.44
C GLU A 140 5.47 -5.08 1.85
N LEU A 141 6.61 -4.89 2.52
CA LEU A 141 7.11 -3.54 2.86
C LEU A 141 7.33 -2.69 1.61
N VAL A 142 7.93 -3.26 0.56
CA VAL A 142 8.13 -2.58 -0.74
C VAL A 142 6.78 -2.20 -1.34
N ASP A 143 5.82 -3.12 -1.36
CA ASP A 143 4.49 -2.90 -1.94
C ASP A 143 3.71 -1.81 -1.20
N TRP A 144 3.76 -1.80 0.13
CA TRP A 144 3.17 -0.75 0.97
C TRP A 144 3.86 0.59 0.76
N THR A 145 5.20 0.59 0.71
CA THR A 145 6.00 1.80 0.49
C THR A 145 5.70 2.42 -0.87
N ILE A 146 5.57 1.61 -1.93
CA ILE A 146 5.24 2.12 -3.26
C ILE A 146 3.84 2.74 -3.27
N ALA A 147 2.84 2.06 -2.70
CA ALA A 147 1.47 2.58 -2.68
C ALA A 147 1.34 3.88 -1.87
N LEU A 148 1.97 3.95 -0.68
CA LEU A 148 2.00 5.16 0.16
C LEU A 148 2.69 6.35 -0.53
N ASN A 149 3.61 6.09 -1.46
CA ASN A 149 4.42 7.11 -2.11
C ASN A 149 4.16 7.18 -3.62
N GLN A 150 3.00 6.69 -4.10
CA GLN A 150 2.72 6.57 -5.53
C GLN A 150 2.85 7.91 -6.29
N GLU A 151 2.44 9.02 -5.66
CA GLU A 151 2.56 10.36 -6.26
C GLU A 151 4.02 10.81 -6.46
N LYS A 152 4.94 10.31 -5.63
CA LYS A 152 6.38 10.62 -5.70
C LYS A 152 7.15 9.66 -6.60
N LEU A 153 6.68 8.41 -6.71
CA LEU A 153 7.43 7.30 -7.31
C LEU A 153 6.97 6.93 -8.72
N ILE A 154 5.72 7.22 -9.07
CA ILE A 154 5.09 6.71 -10.27
C ILE A 154 4.76 7.86 -11.21
N ASP A 155 5.37 7.83 -12.38
CA ASP A 155 5.01 8.67 -13.52
C ASP A 155 3.79 8.05 -14.21
N ILE A 156 2.64 8.74 -14.15
CA ILE A 156 1.37 8.22 -14.69
C ILE A 156 1.42 8.04 -16.21
N GLU A 157 2.28 8.79 -16.91
CA GLU A 157 2.44 8.68 -18.36
C GLU A 157 3.28 7.45 -18.76
N LYS A 158 3.91 6.79 -17.77
CA LYS A 158 4.85 5.66 -17.99
C LYS A 158 4.49 4.43 -17.17
N ILE A 159 3.19 4.15 -17.03
CA ILE A 159 2.72 2.93 -16.37
C ILE A 159 3.27 1.70 -17.11
N THR A 160 3.95 0.82 -16.39
CA THR A 160 4.69 -0.31 -16.99
C THR A 160 3.84 -1.56 -17.14
N ASP A 161 2.97 -1.79 -16.16
CA ASP A 161 2.22 -3.03 -15.99
C ASP A 161 1.07 -2.82 -14.99
N LYS A 162 0.29 -3.87 -14.78
CA LYS A 162 -0.86 -3.89 -13.87
C LYS A 162 -0.48 -3.67 -12.41
N TYR A 163 0.70 -4.12 -11.99
CA TYR A 163 1.15 -3.95 -10.60
C TYR A 163 1.25 -2.46 -10.24
N VAL A 164 1.72 -1.63 -11.16
CA VAL A 164 1.77 -0.16 -10.96
C VAL A 164 0.37 0.41 -10.73
N VAL A 165 -0.63 -0.03 -11.51
CA VAL A 165 -2.04 0.37 -11.32
C VAL A 165 -2.56 -0.05 -9.95
N GLU A 166 -2.27 -1.28 -9.52
CA GLU A 166 -2.63 -1.77 -8.20
C GLU A 166 -2.10 -0.86 -7.09
N ARG A 167 -0.82 -0.46 -7.17
CA ARG A 167 -0.22 0.41 -6.15
C ARG A 167 -0.85 1.79 -6.12
N ILE A 168 -1.19 2.37 -7.27
CA ILE A 168 -1.89 3.66 -7.35
C ILE A 168 -3.28 3.55 -6.72
N VAL A 169 -4.09 2.58 -7.14
CA VAL A 169 -5.48 2.42 -6.65
C VAL A 169 -5.48 2.19 -5.13
N ILE A 170 -4.62 1.30 -4.63
CA ILE A 170 -4.47 1.06 -3.18
C ILE A 170 -4.02 2.32 -2.44
N GLY A 171 -3.12 3.12 -3.03
CA GLY A 171 -2.70 4.41 -2.47
C GLY A 171 -3.84 5.43 -2.39
N ILE A 172 -4.70 5.50 -3.40
CA ILE A 172 -5.89 6.37 -3.40
C ILE A 172 -6.89 5.93 -2.32
N ILE A 173 -7.18 4.62 -2.22
CA ILE A 173 -8.05 4.08 -1.16
C ILE A 173 -7.51 4.46 0.22
N ASN A 174 -6.20 4.29 0.45
CA ASN A 174 -5.58 4.69 1.72
C ASN A 174 -5.72 6.19 2.00
N LYS A 175 -5.45 7.05 1.01
CA LYS A 175 -5.48 8.51 1.16
C LYS A 175 -6.87 9.05 1.41
N ASN A 176 -7.86 8.60 0.62
CA ASN A 176 -9.22 9.11 0.71
C ASN A 176 -9.92 8.61 1.96
N LEU A 177 -9.67 7.34 2.34
CA LEU A 177 -10.48 6.65 3.34
C LEU A 177 -9.80 6.44 4.69
N GLY A 178 -8.50 6.73 4.78
CA GLY A 178 -7.70 6.48 6.00
C GLY A 178 -7.57 5.00 6.36
N ILE A 179 -7.96 4.08 5.46
CA ILE A 179 -7.80 2.64 5.66
C ILE A 179 -6.30 2.33 5.66
N PRO A 180 -5.74 1.69 6.69
CA PRO A 180 -4.32 1.41 6.73
C PRO A 180 -3.85 0.60 5.51
N ILE A 181 -2.73 0.99 4.90
CA ILE A 181 -2.24 0.40 3.64
C ILE A 181 -2.07 -1.14 3.70
N SER A 182 -1.71 -1.66 4.88
CA SER A 182 -1.52 -3.10 5.13
C SER A 182 -2.83 -3.91 5.15
N GLU A 183 -3.97 -3.22 5.27
CA GLU A 183 -5.31 -3.81 5.36
C GLU A 183 -6.08 -3.68 4.03
N ILE A 184 -5.45 -3.19 2.95
CA ILE A 184 -6.08 -3.08 1.63
C ILE A 184 -5.52 -4.20 0.75
N LYS A 185 -6.35 -5.21 0.44
CA LYS A 185 -6.00 -6.36 -0.40
C LYS A 185 -6.88 -6.40 -1.65
N LEU A 186 -6.39 -7.06 -2.69
CA LEU A 186 -7.07 -7.12 -4.00
C LEU A 186 -8.41 -7.85 -3.92
N GLU A 187 -8.48 -8.89 -3.08
CA GLU A 187 -9.69 -9.66 -2.82
C GLU A 187 -10.74 -8.93 -1.98
N HIS A 188 -10.37 -7.83 -1.29
CA HIS A 188 -11.30 -7.12 -0.43
C HIS A 188 -12.44 -6.50 -1.24
N SER A 189 -13.67 -6.74 -0.79
CA SER A 189 -14.86 -6.06 -1.25
C SER A 189 -14.83 -4.59 -0.86
N ILE A 190 -15.11 -3.70 -1.82
CA ILE A 190 -15.16 -2.25 -1.62
C ILE A 190 -16.16 -1.90 -0.50
N THR A 191 -17.36 -2.50 -0.54
CA THR A 191 -18.43 -2.21 0.42
C THR A 191 -18.31 -3.03 1.71
N ASN A 192 -18.13 -4.34 1.61
CA ASN A 192 -18.21 -5.20 2.79
C ASN A 192 -16.94 -5.16 3.64
N ASP A 193 -15.77 -5.31 3.01
CA ASP A 193 -14.50 -5.44 3.71
C ASP A 193 -13.88 -4.07 4.01
N LEU A 194 -13.88 -3.16 3.03
CA LEU A 194 -13.34 -1.81 3.20
C LEU A 194 -14.35 -0.83 3.79
N GLY A 195 -15.65 -1.14 3.71
CA GLY A 195 -16.69 -0.32 4.32
C GLY A 195 -17.01 0.97 3.60
N ILE A 196 -16.70 1.04 2.31
CA ILE A 196 -16.93 2.18 1.44
C ILE A 196 -18.36 2.06 0.93
N ASP A 197 -19.25 2.97 1.34
CA ASP A 197 -20.67 2.91 0.95
C ASP A 197 -20.99 3.66 -0.33
#